data_AF-A0A7X4ASY9-F1
#
_entry.id   AF-A0A7X4ASY9-F1
#
_cell.length_a   1.000
_cell.length_b   1.000
_cell.length_c   1.000
_cell.angle_alpha   90.00
_cell.angle_beta   90.00
_cell.angle_gamma   90.00
#
_symmetry.space_group_name_H-M   'P 1'
#
loop_
_entity.id
_entity.type
_entity.pdbx_description
1 polymer ?
#
loop_
_entity_poly.entity_id
_entity_poly.type
_entity_poly.pdbx_seq_one_letter_code
_entity_poly.pdbx_strand_id
1 'polypeptide(L)'
;MKCNLMTFAPKRACLNLPGKFFLLLVILGLDSGLVFAEEMWRGLRVAPENRCAPYDRNDYRYPQSVELEIIRSMGGRIYSPYTGRYFKFRSQTDIEHMVATVEAHESGLCARSDKVKRQFASDLDNLTLASPEVNRQQKSYFDAAEWLPHYNKCWFVHRNIQIRLKYQLT
;
A
#
# COMPACT_ATOMS: atom_id res chain seq x y z
N MET A 1 15.99 -14.39 11.88
CA MET A 1 15.92 -12.98 11.44
C MET A 1 14.60 -12.40 11.93
N LYS A 2 14.61 -11.31 12.71
CA LYS A 2 13.39 -10.55 13.02
C LYS A 2 13.05 -9.70 11.80
N CYS A 3 11.90 -9.92 11.18
CA CYS A 3 11.38 -9.00 10.17
C CYS A 3 10.79 -7.81 10.91
N ASN A 4 11.60 -6.76 11.03
CA ASN A 4 11.19 -5.51 11.67
C ASN A 4 10.18 -4.78 10.78
N LEU A 5 9.38 -3.93 11.42
CA LEU A 5 8.46 -3.02 10.75
C LEU A 5 9.23 -2.19 9.72
N MET A 6 8.60 -2.04 8.56
CA MET A 6 9.00 -1.04 7.58
C MET A 6 8.70 0.32 8.19
N THR A 7 9.57 1.31 8.05
CA THR A 7 9.28 2.68 8.47
C THR A 7 8.89 3.46 7.22
N PHE A 8 7.60 3.79 7.09
CA PHE A 8 7.12 4.69 6.06
C PHE A 8 7.02 6.12 6.60
N ALA A 9 7.09 7.09 5.71
CA ALA A 9 6.90 8.48 6.08
C ALA A 9 5.48 8.70 6.61
N PRO A 10 5.29 9.58 7.60
CA PRO A 10 3.98 9.82 8.18
C PRO A 10 2.99 10.31 7.12
N LYS A 11 1.76 9.76 7.17
CA LYS A 11 0.64 10.23 6.34
C LYS A 11 0.45 11.73 6.56
N ARG A 12 0.53 12.54 5.50
CA ARG A 12 0.14 13.94 5.64
C ARG A 12 -1.37 13.95 5.85
N ALA A 13 -1.83 14.41 7.01
CA ALA A 13 -3.20 14.85 7.15
C ALA A 13 -3.47 15.85 6.01
N CYS A 14 -4.54 15.64 5.24
CA CYS A 14 -5.02 16.64 4.28
C CYS A 14 -5.36 17.91 5.05
N LEU A 15 -4.37 18.78 5.26
CA LEU A 15 -4.57 20.11 5.77
C LEU A 15 -5.31 20.87 4.67
N ASN A 16 -6.63 21.03 4.86
CA ASN A 16 -7.35 22.13 4.25
C ASN A 16 -6.63 23.40 4.71
N LEU A 17 -5.79 23.99 3.84
CA LEU A 17 -5.20 25.29 4.11
C LEU A 17 -6.29 26.34 3.86
N PRO A 18 -6.83 27.02 4.89
CA PRO A 18 -7.58 28.24 4.65
C PRO A 18 -6.60 29.30 4.14
N GLY A 19 -7.05 30.07 3.16
CA GLY A 19 -6.21 30.99 2.41
C GLY A 19 -5.54 32.09 3.24
N LYS A 20 -4.45 32.58 2.63
CA LYS A 20 -3.87 33.94 2.75
C LYS A 20 -3.44 34.39 4.15
N PHE A 21 -2.13 34.40 4.38
CA PHE A 21 -1.42 35.59 4.87
C PHE A 21 0.03 35.55 4.34
N PHE A 22 0.32 36.41 3.36
CA PHE A 22 1.68 36.69 2.90
C PHE A 22 2.28 37.69 3.91
N LEU A 23 3.17 37.22 4.79
CA LEU A 23 4.04 38.11 5.56
C LEU A 23 5.44 38.00 4.95
N LEU A 24 5.82 39.03 4.21
CA LEU A 24 7.12 39.14 3.56
C LEU A 24 8.18 39.45 4.62
N LEU A 25 8.84 38.42 5.16
CA LEU A 25 10.08 38.59 5.92
C LEU A 25 11.24 38.46 4.94
N VAL A 26 11.84 39.59 4.56
CA VAL A 26 13.08 39.61 3.78
C VAL A 26 14.21 39.18 4.71
N ILE A 27 14.59 37.90 4.65
CA ILE A 27 15.82 37.41 5.25
C ILE A 27 16.84 37.29 4.12
N LEU A 28 17.81 38.22 4.11
CA LEU A 28 19.07 38.04 3.40
C LEU A 28 19.87 36.96 4.15
N GLY A 29 19.77 35.72 3.70
CA GLY A 29 20.50 34.58 4.25
C GLY A 29 20.81 33.60 3.13
N LEU A 30 22.09 33.20 3.03
CA LEU A 30 22.64 32.28 2.04
C LEU A 30 21.68 31.13 1.72
N ASP A 31 21.34 31.00 0.44
CA ASP A 31 20.52 29.93 -0.13
C ASP A 31 21.30 28.60 -0.09
N SER A 32 21.41 28.04 1.12
CA SER A 32 21.86 26.67 1.31
C SER A 32 20.64 25.81 1.01
N GLY A 33 20.50 25.42 -0.25
CA GLY A 33 19.44 24.50 -0.67
C GLY A 33 19.36 23.33 0.31
N LEU A 34 18.23 23.22 1.01
CA LEU A 34 17.88 22.05 1.81
C LEU A 34 17.69 20.89 0.84
N VAL A 35 18.78 20.21 0.52
CA VAL A 35 18.75 18.88 -0.10
C VAL A 35 18.24 17.94 0.99
N PHE A 36 16.92 17.73 1.06
CA PHE A 36 16.38 16.62 1.81
C PHE A 36 16.95 15.35 1.18
N ALA A 37 17.88 14.70 1.85
CA ALA A 37 18.38 13.39 1.43
C ALA A 37 17.17 12.46 1.30
N GLU A 38 16.97 11.91 0.11
CA GLU A 38 15.93 10.92 -0.13
C GLU A 38 16.17 9.73 0.80
N GLU A 39 15.26 9.51 1.75
CA GLU A 39 15.42 8.41 2.69
C GLU A 39 15.19 7.10 1.93
N MET A 40 16.26 6.32 1.76
CA MET A 40 16.21 5.05 1.05
C MET A 40 16.13 3.91 2.05
N TRP A 41 15.03 3.15 2.02
CA TRP A 41 14.88 1.94 2.82
C TRP A 41 14.98 0.71 1.93
N ARG A 42 16.10 -0.03 1.99
CA ARG A 42 16.35 -1.23 1.15
C ARG A 42 16.10 -1.00 -0.36
N GLY A 43 16.46 0.17 -0.87
CA GLY A 43 16.26 0.54 -2.28
C GLY A 43 14.88 1.13 -2.61
N LEU A 44 13.99 1.26 -1.62
CA LEU A 44 12.76 2.03 -1.75
C LEU A 44 13.01 3.48 -1.37
N ARG A 45 12.53 4.39 -2.22
CA ARG A 45 12.33 5.78 -1.87
C ARG A 45 11.23 5.85 -0.82
N VAL A 46 11.51 6.38 0.36
CA VAL A 46 10.50 6.66 1.39
C VAL A 46 10.15 8.13 1.30
N ALA A 47 8.90 8.44 0.97
CA ALA A 47 8.42 9.81 0.89
C ALA A 47 7.06 9.97 1.58
N PRO A 48 6.73 11.17 2.09
CA PRO A 48 5.42 11.44 2.64
C PRO A 48 4.33 11.09 1.63
N GLU A 49 3.32 10.35 2.07
CA GLU A 49 2.11 10.09 1.29
C GLU A 49 1.53 11.41 0.76
N ASN A 50 1.20 11.42 -0.53
CA ASN A 50 0.70 12.60 -1.22
C ASN A 50 -0.40 12.22 -2.21
N ARG A 51 -1.65 12.48 -1.80
CA ARG A 51 -2.82 12.27 -2.64
C ARG A 51 -2.90 13.34 -3.74
N CYS A 52 -2.31 13.06 -4.89
CA CYS A 52 -2.28 13.99 -6.03
C CYS A 52 -3.59 14.06 -6.84
N ALA A 53 -4.55 13.17 -6.58
CA ALA A 53 -5.91 13.20 -7.14
C ALA A 53 -6.90 12.57 -6.14
N PRO A 54 -8.22 12.85 -6.21
CA PRO A 54 -9.20 12.13 -5.41
C PRO A 54 -9.16 10.62 -5.70
N TYR A 55 -9.25 9.80 -4.64
CA TYR A 55 -9.31 8.35 -4.79
C TYR A 55 -10.69 7.93 -5.34
N ASP A 56 -10.70 7.23 -6.47
CA ASP A 56 -11.86 6.47 -6.95
C ASP A 56 -11.51 4.98 -7.02
N ARG A 57 -12.32 4.15 -6.34
CA ARG A 57 -12.19 2.69 -6.39
C ARG A 57 -12.40 2.12 -7.80
N ASN A 58 -13.08 2.84 -8.69
CA ASN A 58 -13.34 2.40 -10.05
C ASN A 58 -12.08 2.36 -10.92
N ASP A 59 -11.07 3.17 -10.59
CA ASP A 59 -9.77 3.16 -11.26
C ASP A 59 -9.03 1.83 -11.06
N TYR A 60 -9.37 1.12 -9.96
CA TYR A 60 -8.74 -0.11 -9.51
C TYR A 60 -9.63 -1.34 -9.72
N ARG A 61 -10.52 -1.33 -10.72
CA ARG A 61 -11.35 -2.49 -11.05
C ARG A 61 -10.50 -3.66 -11.58
N TYR A 62 -10.79 -4.86 -11.09
CA TYR A 62 -10.20 -6.12 -11.54
C TYR A 62 -11.29 -7.21 -11.60
N PRO A 63 -11.11 -8.27 -12.42
CA PRO A 63 -12.11 -9.32 -12.54
C PRO A 63 -12.09 -10.24 -11.31
N GLN A 64 -13.26 -10.68 -10.85
CA GLN A 64 -13.36 -11.62 -9.72
C GLN A 64 -12.76 -13.01 -10.02
N SER A 65 -12.46 -13.32 -11.28
CA SER A 65 -11.79 -14.56 -11.67
C SER A 65 -10.40 -14.72 -11.05
N VAL A 66 -9.74 -13.61 -10.66
CA VAL A 66 -8.41 -13.68 -10.01
C VAL A 66 -8.46 -14.45 -8.68
N GLU A 67 -9.62 -14.53 -8.01
CA GLU A 67 -9.76 -15.34 -6.79
C GLU A 67 -9.36 -16.81 -7.03
N LEU A 68 -9.75 -17.36 -8.18
CA LEU A 68 -9.44 -18.74 -8.55
C LEU A 68 -7.95 -18.93 -8.83
N GLU A 69 -7.27 -17.91 -9.33
CA GLU A 69 -5.83 -17.91 -9.55
C GLU A 69 -5.06 -17.85 -8.23
N ILE A 70 -5.52 -17.03 -7.27
CA ILE A 70 -4.98 -17.00 -5.91
C ILE A 70 -5.12 -18.38 -5.25
N ILE A 71 -6.32 -18.97 -5.27
CA ILE A 71 -6.57 -20.31 -4.70
C ILE A 71 -5.66 -21.36 -5.37
N ARG A 72 -5.50 -21.30 -6.70
CA ARG A 72 -4.61 -22.22 -7.44
C ARG A 72 -3.15 -22.09 -6.99
N SER A 73 -2.65 -20.87 -6.80
CA SER A 73 -1.28 -20.65 -6.29
C SER A 73 -1.07 -21.18 -4.86
N MET A 74 -2.15 -21.33 -4.08
CA MET A 74 -2.14 -21.90 -2.73
C MET A 74 -2.44 -23.41 -2.71
N GLY A 75 -2.12 -24.11 -3.80
CA GLY A 75 -2.33 -25.56 -3.92
C GLY A 75 -3.80 -25.96 -3.97
N GLY A 76 -4.68 -25.08 -4.47
CA GLY A 76 -6.11 -25.32 -4.57
C GLY A 76 -6.88 -25.16 -3.25
N ARG A 77 -6.26 -24.56 -2.22
CA ARG A 77 -6.84 -24.40 -0.88
C ARG A 77 -7.21 -22.95 -0.62
N ILE A 78 -8.35 -22.72 0.02
CA ILE A 78 -8.77 -21.39 0.49
C ILE A 78 -8.04 -21.15 1.81
N TYR A 79 -6.92 -20.45 1.74
CA TYR A 79 -5.98 -20.29 2.86
C TYR A 79 -5.68 -18.81 3.07
N SER A 80 -5.65 -18.36 4.33
CA SER A 80 -5.17 -17.02 4.67
C SER A 80 -3.77 -17.06 5.26
N PRO A 81 -2.75 -16.56 4.54
CA PRO A 81 -1.39 -16.45 5.07
C PRO A 81 -1.30 -15.57 6.32
N TYR A 82 -2.22 -14.63 6.51
CA TYR A 82 -2.17 -13.72 7.66
C TYR A 82 -2.47 -14.43 8.98
N THR A 83 -3.37 -15.41 8.95
CA THR A 83 -3.88 -16.10 10.15
C THR A 83 -3.52 -17.58 10.20
N GLY A 84 -2.95 -18.13 9.12
CA GLY A 84 -2.70 -19.56 9.01
C GLY A 84 -3.97 -20.41 8.86
N ARG A 85 -5.14 -19.77 8.71
CA ARG A 85 -6.44 -20.45 8.69
C ARG A 85 -6.80 -20.95 7.29
N TYR A 86 -7.31 -22.17 7.24
CA TYR A 86 -8.02 -22.71 6.06
C TYR A 86 -9.52 -22.45 6.19
N PHE A 87 -10.16 -22.18 5.06
CA PHE A 87 -11.58 -21.91 4.95
C PHE A 87 -12.25 -22.98 4.09
N LYS A 88 -13.53 -23.23 4.35
CA LYS A 88 -14.30 -24.22 3.61
C LYS A 88 -14.89 -23.63 2.32
N PHE A 89 -15.29 -22.36 2.37
CA PHE A 89 -15.97 -21.69 1.27
C PHE A 89 -15.35 -20.33 0.94
N ARG A 90 -15.38 -19.97 -0.36
CA ARG A 90 -14.90 -18.68 -0.89
C ARG A 90 -15.61 -17.48 -0.25
N SER A 91 -16.90 -17.62 0.03
CA SER A 91 -17.72 -16.59 0.69
C SER A 91 -17.27 -16.24 2.11
N GLN A 92 -16.35 -16.99 2.70
CA GLN A 92 -15.80 -16.70 4.03
C GLN A 92 -14.52 -15.84 3.98
N THR A 93 -14.05 -15.52 2.79
CA THR A 93 -12.84 -14.74 2.54
C THR A 93 -13.10 -13.58 1.59
N ASP A 94 -12.27 -12.56 1.70
CA ASP A 94 -12.12 -11.51 0.71
C ASP A 94 -10.80 -11.69 -0.03
N ILE A 95 -10.76 -11.24 -1.29
CA ILE A 95 -9.50 -10.93 -1.97
C ILE A 95 -8.91 -9.70 -1.28
N GLU A 96 -7.66 -9.83 -0.85
CA GLU A 96 -6.96 -8.80 -0.11
C GLU A 96 -5.73 -8.30 -0.86
N HIS A 97 -5.56 -6.98 -0.89
CA HIS A 97 -4.38 -6.31 -1.41
C HIS A 97 -3.35 -6.13 -0.31
N MET A 98 -2.16 -6.72 -0.44
CA MET A 98 -1.09 -6.58 0.55
C MET A 98 -0.65 -5.12 0.70
N VAL A 99 -0.39 -4.45 -0.44
CA VAL A 99 -0.38 -2.99 -0.53
C VAL A 99 -1.77 -2.56 -0.97
N ALA A 100 -2.52 -1.92 -0.06
CA ALA A 100 -3.90 -1.48 -0.33
C ALA A 100 -3.96 -0.49 -1.51
N THR A 101 -5.06 -0.48 -2.27
CA THR A 101 -5.23 0.43 -3.41
C THR A 101 -5.29 1.91 -3.01
N VAL A 102 -5.85 2.20 -1.83
CA VAL A 102 -5.85 3.55 -1.26
C VAL A 102 -4.42 3.98 -0.95
N GLU A 103 -3.66 3.13 -0.26
CA GLU A 103 -2.26 3.44 0.05
C GLU A 103 -1.46 3.62 -1.25
N ALA A 104 -1.49 2.66 -2.18
CA ALA A 104 -0.75 2.82 -3.42
C ALA A 104 -1.13 4.08 -4.22
N HIS A 105 -2.39 4.55 -4.12
CA HIS A 105 -2.82 5.81 -4.69
C HIS A 105 -2.07 7.00 -4.07
N GLU A 106 -1.92 7.01 -2.75
CA GLU A 106 -1.25 8.03 -1.96
C GLU A 106 0.29 7.94 -2.06
N SER A 107 0.82 6.75 -2.37
CA SER A 107 2.24 6.52 -2.64
C SER A 107 2.65 6.73 -4.12
N GLY A 108 1.79 7.33 -4.95
CA GLY A 108 2.14 7.77 -6.31
C GLY A 108 1.31 7.19 -7.46
N LEU A 109 0.45 6.19 -7.24
CA LEU A 109 -0.43 5.70 -8.31
C LEU A 109 -1.49 6.71 -8.74
N CYS A 110 -1.79 7.73 -7.92
CA CYS A 110 -2.68 8.83 -8.30
C CYS A 110 -2.25 9.52 -9.61
N ALA A 111 -0.94 9.56 -9.91
CA ALA A 111 -0.37 10.18 -11.10
C ALA A 111 -0.22 9.20 -12.29
N ARG A 112 -0.60 7.93 -12.11
CA ARG A 112 -0.42 6.89 -13.13
C ARG A 112 -1.71 6.69 -13.93
N SER A 113 -1.56 6.21 -15.17
CA SER A 113 -2.70 5.86 -16.03
C SER A 113 -3.57 4.76 -15.42
N ASP A 114 -4.87 4.75 -15.76
CA ASP A 114 -5.81 3.70 -15.34
C ASP A 114 -5.35 2.29 -15.71
N LYS A 115 -4.62 2.13 -16.83
CA LYS A 115 -4.02 0.85 -17.22
C LYS A 115 -3.08 0.32 -16.13
N VAL A 116 -2.22 1.17 -15.58
CA VAL A 116 -1.29 0.81 -14.51
C VAL A 116 -2.03 0.54 -13.20
N LYS A 117 -3.04 1.35 -12.87
CA LYS A 117 -3.88 1.15 -11.66
C LYS A 117 -4.63 -0.19 -11.71
N ARG A 118 -5.18 -0.57 -12.87
CA ARG A 118 -5.82 -1.88 -13.08
C ARG A 118 -4.83 -3.03 -13.06
N GLN A 119 -3.62 -2.83 -13.61
CA GLN A 119 -2.54 -3.81 -13.51
C GLN A 119 -2.12 -4.02 -12.05
N PHE A 120 -2.00 -2.97 -11.25
CA PHE A 120 -1.75 -3.06 -9.81
C PHE A 120 -2.86 -3.81 -9.08
N ALA A 121 -4.12 -3.49 -9.39
CA ALA A 121 -5.28 -4.07 -8.72
C ALA A 121 -5.49 -5.56 -9.00
N SER A 122 -5.02 -6.05 -10.16
CA SER A 122 -5.12 -7.45 -10.59
C SER A 122 -3.82 -8.23 -10.43
N ASP A 123 -2.77 -7.61 -9.88
CA ASP A 123 -1.47 -8.27 -9.71
C ASP A 123 -1.56 -9.39 -8.68
N LEU A 124 -1.46 -10.64 -9.12
CA LEU A 124 -1.42 -11.80 -8.21
C LEU A 124 -0.28 -11.67 -7.20
N ASP A 125 0.75 -10.88 -7.52
CA ASP A 125 1.79 -10.58 -6.56
C ASP A 125 1.35 -9.70 -5.40
N ASN A 126 0.34 -8.88 -5.60
CA ASN A 126 -0.21 -8.01 -4.56
C ASN A 126 -1.44 -8.63 -3.87
N LEU A 127 -1.90 -9.81 -4.30
CA LEU A 127 -3.16 -10.39 -3.85
C LEU A 127 -2.98 -11.62 -2.93
N THR A 128 -3.88 -11.73 -1.96
CA THR A 128 -4.00 -12.90 -1.07
C THR A 128 -5.46 -13.07 -0.61
N LEU A 129 -5.74 -14.05 0.25
CA LEU A 129 -7.04 -14.21 0.92
C LEU A 129 -6.96 -13.88 2.40
N ALA A 130 -8.00 -13.23 2.92
CA ALA A 130 -8.17 -12.96 4.34
C ALA A 130 -9.65 -13.02 4.71
N SER A 131 -9.97 -13.22 6.00
CA SER A 131 -11.36 -13.06 6.44
C SER A 131 -11.78 -11.59 6.33
N PRO A 132 -13.09 -11.31 6.21
CA PRO A 132 -13.60 -9.93 6.23
C PRO A 132 -13.17 -9.14 7.47
N GLU A 133 -13.06 -9.78 8.63
CA GLU A 133 -12.57 -9.15 9.86
C GLU A 133 -11.11 -8.68 9.71
N VAL A 134 -10.23 -9.56 9.22
CA VAL A 134 -8.81 -9.24 9.07
C VAL A 134 -8.60 -8.20 7.96
N ASN A 135 -9.23 -8.38 6.80
CA ASN A 135 -9.10 -7.45 5.68
C ASN A 135 -9.72 -6.08 6.04
N ARG A 136 -11.00 -6.03 6.39
CA ARG A 136 -11.75 -4.77 6.44
C ARG A 136 -11.57 -4.00 7.75
N GLN A 137 -11.31 -4.68 8.86
CA GLN A 137 -11.29 -4.06 10.19
C GLN A 137 -9.88 -3.97 10.79
N GLN A 138 -9.04 -4.99 10.61
CA GLN A 138 -7.70 -5.01 11.19
C GLN A 138 -6.66 -4.38 10.27
N LYS A 139 -6.52 -4.88 9.04
CA LYS A 139 -5.57 -4.34 8.06
C LYS A 139 -6.10 -3.06 7.40
N SER A 140 -7.32 -3.07 6.89
CA SER A 140 -7.93 -1.92 6.23
C SER A 140 -7.01 -1.33 5.14
N TYR A 141 -6.83 -0.01 5.12
CA TYR A 141 -5.89 0.69 4.25
C TYR A 141 -4.50 0.89 4.88
N PHE A 142 -4.20 0.23 6.01
CA PHE A 142 -2.92 0.39 6.69
C PHE A 142 -1.77 -0.20 5.87
N ASP A 143 -0.64 0.50 5.92
CA ASP A 143 0.61 0.07 5.32
C ASP A 143 1.34 -0.96 6.21
N ALA A 144 2.55 -1.37 5.80
CA ALA A 144 3.35 -2.35 6.57
C ALA A 144 4.10 -1.76 7.78
N ALA A 145 4.04 -0.44 8.00
CA ALA A 145 4.49 0.22 9.22
C ALA A 145 3.38 0.26 10.28
N GLU A 146 2.13 0.39 9.84
CA GLU A 146 0.94 0.49 10.69
C GLU A 146 0.38 -0.89 11.06
N TRP A 147 0.47 -1.88 10.17
CA TRP A 147 -0.10 -3.20 10.39
C TRP A 147 0.79 -4.35 9.91
N LEU A 148 0.88 -5.41 10.71
CA LEU A 148 1.49 -6.68 10.34
C LEU A 148 0.56 -7.85 10.65
N PRO A 149 0.56 -8.90 9.83
CA PRO A 149 -0.23 -10.09 10.11
C PRO A 149 0.29 -10.84 11.34
N HIS A 150 -0.58 -11.66 11.95
CA HIS A 150 -0.20 -12.51 13.07
C HIS A 150 0.88 -13.53 12.65
N TYR A 151 0.67 -14.19 11.51
CA TYR A 151 1.62 -15.12 10.89
C TYR A 151 2.24 -14.54 9.62
N ASN A 152 3.35 -15.11 9.15
CA ASN A 152 3.97 -14.78 7.86
C ASN A 152 4.41 -13.30 7.71
N LYS A 153 4.78 -12.63 8.81
CA LYS A 153 5.25 -11.23 8.81
C LYS A 153 6.37 -10.96 7.80
N CYS A 154 7.37 -11.84 7.75
CA CYS A 154 8.49 -11.70 6.81
C CYS A 154 8.04 -11.76 5.34
N TRP A 155 7.14 -12.68 5.02
CA TRP A 155 6.58 -12.79 3.69
C TRP A 155 5.77 -11.55 3.33
N PHE A 156 4.94 -11.05 4.25
CA PHE A 156 4.16 -9.83 4.04
C PHE A 156 5.04 -8.60 3.78
N VAL A 157 6.06 -8.37 4.62
CA VAL A 157 7.02 -7.26 4.44
C VAL A 157 7.79 -7.41 3.13
N HIS A 158 8.29 -8.61 2.83
CA HIS A 158 8.99 -8.86 1.57
C HIS A 158 8.09 -8.57 0.36
N ARG A 159 6.83 -8.98 0.40
CA ARG A 159 5.88 -8.75 -0.69
C ARG A 159 5.54 -7.27 -0.86
N ASN A 160 5.34 -6.54 0.24
CA ASN A 160 5.18 -5.09 0.20
C ASN A 160 6.36 -4.40 -0.49
N ILE A 161 7.60 -4.80 -0.17
CA ILE A 161 8.81 -4.26 -0.83
C ILE A 161 8.77 -4.51 -2.34
N GLN A 162 8.53 -5.77 -2.74
CA GLN A 162 8.54 -6.14 -4.15
C GLN A 162 7.47 -5.39 -4.94
N ILE A 163 6.27 -5.23 -4.38
CA ILE A 163 5.18 -4.49 -5.01
C ILE A 163 5.51 -3.00 -5.11
N ARG A 164 6.01 -2.38 -4.03
CA ARG A 164 6.40 -0.97 -4.07
C ARG A 164 7.49 -0.71 -5.12
N LEU A 165 8.50 -1.57 -5.20
CA LEU A 165 9.54 -1.48 -6.25
C LEU A 165 8.96 -1.65 -7.67
N LYS A 166 8.12 -2.69 -7.87
CA LYS A 166 7.50 -3.00 -9.18
C LYS A 166 6.67 -1.84 -9.72
N TYR A 167 5.98 -1.11 -8.85
CA TYR A 167 5.10 0.00 -9.23
C TYR A 167 5.70 1.39 -8.99
N GLN A 168 6.92 1.47 -8.47
CA GLN A 168 7.63 2.71 -8.14
C GLN A 168 6.85 3.56 -7.12
N LEU A 169 6.34 2.89 -6.09
CA LEU A 169 5.66 3.53 -4.96
C LEU A 169 6.69 4.05 -3.97
N THR A 170 6.37 5.18 -3.33
CA THR A 170 7.23 5.80 -2.31
C THR A 170 6.79 5.55 -0.89
#